data_AF-A0A0V0RPC8-F1
#
_entry.id   AF-A0A0V0RPC8-F1
#
_cell.length_a   1.000
_cell.length_b   1.000
_cell.length_c   1.000
_cell.angle_alpha   90.00
_cell.angle_beta   90.00
_cell.angle_gamma   90.00
#
_symmetry.space_group_name_H-M   'P 1'
#
loop_
_entity.id
_entity.type
_entity.pdbx_description
1 polymer ?
#
loop_
_entity_poly.entity_id
_entity_poly.type
_entity_poly.pdbx_seq_one_letter_code
_entity_poly.pdbx_strand_id
1 'polypeptide(L)'
;MVRTFRERRRCERLEEAENDDWEKRIPQVCFPYNASVHESTGYASFEMMFGRPARLPVDAAFNTNMGKAMTTSKYVEELAAQL
;
A
#
# COMPACT_ATOMS: atom_id res chain seq x y z
N MET A 1 -2.67 -15.38 16.49
CA MET A 1 -3.15 -16.08 15.28
C MET A 1 -4.36 -15.34 14.66
N VAL A 2 -4.25 -14.04 14.39
CA VAL A 2 -5.32 -13.19 13.80
C VAL A 2 -4.79 -12.30 12.66
N ARG A 3 -3.49 -12.37 12.34
CA ARG A 3 -2.88 -11.42 11.39
C ARG A 3 -2.88 -11.87 9.92
N THR A 4 -3.22 -13.13 9.61
CA THR A 4 -3.10 -13.69 8.25
C THR A 4 -4.41 -13.74 7.45
N PHE A 5 -5.53 -13.26 8.00
CA PHE A 5 -6.84 -13.36 7.33
C PHE A 5 -7.11 -12.21 6.34
N ARG A 6 -6.27 -11.17 6.31
CA ARG A 6 -6.52 -9.95 5.53
C ARG A 6 -5.83 -9.95 4.16
N GLU A 7 -4.65 -10.56 4.02
CA GLU A 7 -3.95 -10.63 2.73
C GLU A 7 -4.63 -11.57 1.72
N ARG A 8 -5.10 -12.75 2.15
CA ARG A 8 -5.64 -13.79 1.23
C ARG A 8 -6.86 -13.34 0.41
N ARG A 9 -7.80 -12.64 1.05
CA ARG A 9 -9.07 -12.23 0.42
C ARG A 9 -8.95 -11.11 -0.63
N ARG A 10 -7.77 -10.50 -0.79
CA ARG A 10 -7.57 -9.37 -1.71
C ARG A 10 -7.27 -9.82 -3.14
N CYS A 11 -6.52 -10.91 -3.30
CA CYS A 11 -6.20 -11.49 -4.61
C CYS A 11 -7.31 -12.44 -5.11
N GLU A 12 -7.97 -13.20 -4.22
CA GLU A 12 -9.08 -14.11 -4.59
C GLU A 12 -10.21 -13.41 -5.38
N ARG A 13 -10.52 -12.15 -5.05
CA ARG A 13 -11.60 -11.41 -5.72
C ARG A 13 -11.32 -11.06 -7.19
N LEU A 14 -10.10 -11.32 -7.69
CA LEU A 14 -9.72 -11.08 -9.08
C LEU A 14 -9.75 -12.33 -9.94
N GLU A 15 -9.94 -13.52 -9.35
CA GLU A 15 -9.99 -14.81 -10.07
C GLU A 15 -11.34 -15.05 -10.77
N GLU A 16 -12.43 -14.40 -10.34
CA GLU A 16 -13.78 -14.63 -10.88
C GLU A 16 -14.09 -13.91 -12.21
N ALA A 17 -13.17 -13.10 -12.73
CA ALA A 17 -13.45 -12.29 -13.91
C ALA A 17 -12.85 -12.91 -15.18
N GLU A 18 -13.66 -13.79 -15.76
CA GLU A 18 -13.65 -14.31 -17.13
C GLU A 18 -13.33 -13.17 -18.12
N ASN A 19 -12.19 -13.25 -18.81
CA ASN A 19 -11.56 -12.28 -19.74
C ASN A 19 -10.48 -11.32 -19.15
N ASP A 20 -9.26 -11.88 -19.02
CA ASP A 20 -7.92 -11.42 -19.48
C ASP A 20 -7.45 -9.94 -19.51
N ASP A 21 -8.15 -8.98 -18.89
CA ASP A 21 -7.65 -7.60 -18.72
C ASP A 21 -6.62 -7.47 -17.57
N TRP A 22 -5.60 -8.35 -17.54
CA TRP A 22 -4.62 -8.42 -16.45
C TRP A 22 -3.85 -7.09 -16.28
N GLU A 23 -3.54 -6.39 -17.37
CA GLU A 23 -2.85 -5.10 -17.37
C GLU A 23 -3.61 -4.04 -16.55
N LYS A 24 -4.94 -4.05 -16.59
CA LYS A 24 -5.79 -3.13 -15.82
C LYS A 24 -5.87 -3.52 -14.34
N ARG A 25 -5.63 -4.79 -14.02
CA ARG A 25 -5.70 -5.34 -12.65
C ARG A 25 -4.37 -5.23 -11.90
N ILE A 26 -3.23 -5.21 -12.60
CA ILE A 26 -1.90 -5.06 -11.98
C ILE A 26 -1.84 -3.87 -11.01
N PRO A 27 -2.26 -2.64 -11.38
CA PRO A 27 -2.26 -1.53 -10.43
C PRO A 27 -3.15 -1.76 -9.21
N GLN A 28 -4.25 -2.51 -9.38
CA GLN A 28 -5.22 -2.80 -8.32
C GLN A 28 -4.66 -3.78 -7.28
N VAL A 29 -3.68 -4.61 -7.63
CA VAL A 29 -2.98 -5.51 -6.70
C VAL A 29 -1.66 -4.93 -6.18
N CYS A 30 -0.89 -4.26 -7.05
CA CYS A 30 0.44 -3.77 -6.69
C CYS A 30 0.39 -2.74 -5.57
N PHE A 31 -0.58 -1.83 -5.59
CA PHE A 31 -0.67 -0.79 -4.56
C PHE A 31 -1.02 -1.37 -3.18
N PRO A 32 -2.08 -2.19 -3.03
CA PRO A 32 -2.32 -3.01 -1.84
C PRO A 32 -1.12 -3.82 -1.34
N TYR A 33 -0.39 -4.44 -2.26
CA TYR A 33 0.77 -5.29 -1.95
C TYR A 33 1.92 -4.47 -1.38
N ASN A 34 2.27 -3.35 -2.02
CA ASN A 34 3.34 -2.45 -1.54
C ASN A 34 3.00 -1.79 -0.20
N ALA A 35 1.71 -1.63 0.11
CA ALA A 35 1.21 -1.08 1.36
C ALA A 35 1.01 -2.13 2.47
N SER A 36 1.11 -3.42 2.16
CA SER A 36 1.00 -4.50 3.14
C SER A 36 2.36 -4.81 3.78
N VAL A 37 2.31 -5.18 5.06
CA VAL A 37 3.50 -5.59 5.81
C VAL A 37 3.91 -6.98 5.33
N HIS A 38 5.18 -7.13 4.94
CA HIS A 38 5.70 -8.41 4.51
C HIS A 38 6.17 -9.25 5.71
N GLU A 39 5.92 -10.56 5.71
CA GLU A 39 6.25 -11.43 6.86
C GLU A 39 7.75 -11.51 7.14
N SER A 40 8.59 -11.45 6.11
CA SER A 40 10.04 -11.57 6.25
C SER A 40 10.71 -10.32 6.82
N THR A 41 10.22 -9.12 6.47
CA THR A 41 10.80 -7.84 6.90
C THR A 41 10.05 -7.22 8.07
N GLY A 42 8.78 -7.58 8.27
CA GLY A 42 7.92 -6.95 9.27
C GLY A 42 7.50 -5.51 8.94
N TYR A 43 7.88 -5.00 7.75
CA TYR A 43 7.55 -3.67 7.26
C TYR A 43 6.92 -3.72 5.87
N ALA A 44 6.13 -2.71 5.53
CA ALA A 44 5.63 -2.55 4.18
C ALA A 44 6.74 -2.02 3.25
N SER A 45 6.80 -2.51 2.01
CA SER A 45 7.80 -2.06 1.03
C SER A 45 7.76 -0.56 0.80
N PHE A 46 6.54 0.02 0.77
CA PHE A 46 6.36 1.46 0.67
C PHE A 46 6.94 2.20 1.88
N GLU A 47 6.76 1.67 3.08
CA GLU A 47 7.27 2.28 4.30
C GLU A 47 8.80 2.29 4.36
N MET A 48 9.43 1.24 3.84
CA MET A 48 10.90 1.17 3.75
C MET A 48 11.48 2.20 2.76
N MET A 49 10.80 2.44 1.64
CA MET A 49 11.26 3.43 0.64
C MET A 49 10.99 4.86 1.09
N PHE A 50 9.82 5.10 1.69
CA PHE A 50 9.33 6.46 1.92
C PHE A 50 9.32 6.89 3.38
N GLY A 51 9.69 6.02 4.33
CA GLY A 51 9.72 6.31 5.76
C GLY A 51 8.35 6.62 6.38
N ARG A 52 7.26 6.32 5.66
CA ARG A 52 5.88 6.57 6.09
C ARG A 52 4.93 5.49 5.58
N PRO A 53 3.82 5.22 6.28
CA PRO A 53 2.81 4.30 5.77
C PRO A 53 2.13 4.85 4.51
N ALA A 54 1.78 3.97 3.58
CA ALA A 54 1.02 4.32 2.39
C ALA A 54 -0.39 4.78 2.78
N ARG A 55 -0.90 5.86 2.14
CA ARG A 55 -2.29 6.32 2.35
C ARG A 55 -3.21 5.59 1.38
N LEU A 56 -4.00 4.65 1.88
CA LEU A 56 -4.95 3.91 1.05
C LEU A 56 -6.24 4.73 0.83
N PRO A 57 -7.03 4.47 -0.23
CA PRO A 57 -8.34 5.12 -0.41
C PRO A 57 -9.30 4.90 0.76
N VAL A 58 -9.24 3.72 1.39
CA VAL A 58 -9.99 3.41 2.62
C VAL A 58 -9.57 4.33 3.77
N ASP A 59 -8.29 4.71 3.82
CA ASP A 59 -7.77 5.59 4.87
C ASP A 59 -8.24 7.02 4.70
N ALA A 60 -8.40 7.48 3.45
CA ALA A 60 -9.01 8.76 3.14
C ALA A 60 -10.51 8.78 3.50
N ALA A 61 -11.23 7.67 3.26
CA ALA A 61 -12.65 7.57 3.57
C ALA A 61 -12.94 7.51 5.07
N PHE A 62 -12.08 6.83 5.85
CA PHE A 62 -12.27 6.64 7.30
C PHE A 62 -11.37 7.54 8.15
N ASN A 63 -10.60 8.44 7.54
CA ASN A 63 -9.57 9.25 8.19
C ASN A 63 -8.63 8.43 9.10
N THR A 64 -8.40 7.17 8.73
CA THR A 64 -7.43 6.32 9.41
C THR A 64 -6.04 6.66 8.87
N ASN A 65 -5.00 6.48 9.67
CA ASN A 65 -3.61 6.62 9.20
C ASN A 65 -3.27 8.04 8.71
N MET A 66 -3.86 9.05 9.35
CA MET A 66 -3.53 10.47 9.18
C MET A 66 -2.19 10.79 9.87
N GLY A 67 -1.14 10.01 9.58
CA GLY A 67 0.23 10.44 9.88
C GLY A 67 0.44 11.87 9.36
N LYS A 68 1.36 12.64 9.97
CA LYS A 68 1.58 14.07 9.67
C LYS A 68 1.31 14.38 8.20
N ALA A 69 0.34 15.26 7.93
CA ALA A 69 -0.05 15.64 6.59
C ALA A 69 1.16 16.27 5.86
N MET A 70 1.92 15.42 5.18
CA MET A 70 3.10 15.78 4.43
C MET A 70 2.73 15.79 2.96
N THR A 71 2.64 16.99 2.40
CA THR A 71 2.45 17.19 0.96
C THR A 71 3.56 16.49 0.19
N THR A 72 3.26 15.96 -1.00
CA THR A 72 4.22 15.26 -1.85
C THR A 72 5.47 16.11 -2.12
N SER A 73 5.30 17.42 -2.36
CA SER A 73 6.43 18.37 -2.54
C SER A 73 7.36 18.37 -1.33
N LYS A 74 6.79 18.60 -0.15
CA LYS A 74 7.55 18.66 1.11
C LYS A 74 8.25 17.34 1.42
N TYR A 75 7.63 16.21 1.06
CA TYR A 75 8.25 14.90 1.21
C TYR A 75 9.49 14.73 0.32
N VAL A 76 9.41 15.15 -0.94
CA VAL A 76 10.56 15.08 -1.87
C VAL A 76 11.69 15.99 -1.41
N GLU A 77 11.36 17.19 -0.91
CA GLU A 77 12.31 18.14 -0.34
C GLU A 77 13.02 17.56 0.90
N GLU A 78 12.29 16.97 1.84
CA GLU A 78 12.87 16.35 3.05
C GLU A 78 13.76 15.15 2.71
N LEU A 79 13.33 14.30 1.77
CA LEU A 79 14.13 13.16 1.32
C LEU A 79 15.43 13.61 0.64
N ALA A 80 15.36 14.64 -0.21
CA ALA A 80 16.54 15.21 -0.87
C ALA A 80 17.53 15.84 0.12
N ALA A 81 17.07 16.31 1.28
CA ALA A 81 17.92 16.85 2.33
C ALA A 81 18.65 15.77 3.17
N GLN A 82 18.23 14.51 3.07
CA GLN A 82 18.80 13.37 3.81
C GLN A 82 19.81 12.55 3.00
N LEU A 83 19.97 12.84 1.70
CA LEU A 83 20.95 12.25 0.79
C LEU A 83 22.10 13.22 0.54
#